data_AF-A0A918UCV4-F1
#
_entry.id   AF-A0A918UCV4-F1
#
_cell.length_a   1.000
_cell.length_b   1.000
_cell.length_c   1.000
_cell.angle_alpha   90.00
_cell.angle_beta   90.00
_cell.angle_gamma   90.00
#
_symmetry.space_group_name_H-M   'P 1'
#
loop_
_entity.id
_entity.type
_entity.pdbx_description
1 polymer ?
#
loop_
_entity_poly.entity_id
_entity_poly.type
_entity_poly.pdbx_seq_one_letter_code
_entity_poly.pdbx_strand_id
1 'polypeptide(L)'
;MERRRERVPAGQIRTRTYFYDVPGGDTPDDPPEPPKPRRPRKQPTAAAENPPAPTRREADPPAAPLTDADPQAIAVLTALRRVDPRLMLSQQEAARLAPAVGQWLAAGVGATQITDVLTTGLPDRFRARPAGILAFRLRETPLPAPPPLTQPVERPAVLPLRNCDGCDRAFRSATPGRCRDCRPEDRLGAAG
;
A
#
# COMPACT_ATOMS: atom_id res chain seq x y z
N MET A 1 13.72 -36.97 -21.66
CA MET A 1 15.14 -36.67 -21.37
C MET A 1 15.93 -37.96 -21.51
N GLU A 2 16.93 -37.99 -22.39
CA GLU A 2 17.69 -39.18 -22.76
C GLU A 2 19.19 -38.94 -22.58
N ARG A 3 19.96 -39.93 -22.12
CA ARG A 3 21.41 -39.84 -21.98
C ARG A 3 22.10 -40.85 -22.89
N ARG A 4 22.83 -40.38 -23.89
CA ARG A 4 23.56 -41.23 -24.84
C ARG A 4 25.07 -41.05 -24.69
N ARG A 5 25.82 -42.15 -24.69
CA ARG A 5 27.28 -42.14 -24.69
C ARG A 5 27.76 -42.27 -26.13
N GLU A 6 28.41 -41.23 -26.64
CA GLU A 6 28.92 -41.19 -28.01
C GLU A 6 30.45 -41.12 -27.97
N ARG A 7 31.10 -41.96 -28.76
CA ARG A 7 32.56 -41.92 -28.93
C ARG A 7 32.87 -40.94 -30.05
N VAL A 8 33.58 -39.87 -29.74
CA VAL A 8 34.01 -38.91 -30.76
C VAL A 8 35.18 -39.48 -31.57
N PRO A 9 35.40 -39.00 -32.81
CA PRO A 9 36.52 -39.45 -33.65
C PRO A 9 37.90 -39.29 -33.00
N ALA A 10 38.03 -38.38 -32.03
CA ALA A 10 39.22 -38.20 -31.20
C ALA A 10 39.41 -39.28 -30.09
N GLY A 11 38.67 -40.39 -30.14
CA GLY A 11 38.80 -41.53 -29.23
C GLY A 11 38.15 -41.37 -27.85
N GLN A 12 37.71 -40.16 -27.48
CA GLN A 12 37.07 -39.86 -26.20
C GLN A 12 35.59 -40.31 -26.19
N ILE A 13 35.08 -40.78 -25.05
CA ILE A 13 33.64 -41.05 -24.87
C ILE A 13 33.01 -39.84 -24.17
N ARG A 14 31.99 -39.24 -24.78
CA ARG A 14 31.22 -38.14 -24.21
C ARG A 14 29.80 -38.59 -23.91
N THR A 15 29.28 -38.24 -22.73
CA THR A 15 27.87 -38.46 -22.39
C THR A 15 27.08 -37.21 -22.76
N ARG A 16 26.17 -37.32 -23.72
CA ARG A 16 25.25 -36.26 -24.12
C ARG A 16 23.89 -36.51 -23.50
N THR A 17 23.26 -35.43 -23.01
CA THR A 17 21.92 -35.47 -22.44
C THR A 17 20.99 -34.68 -23.35
N TYR A 18 20.02 -35.34 -23.94
CA TYR A 18 18.99 -34.75 -24.80
C TYR A 18 17.72 -34.51 -23.99
N PHE A 19 17.16 -33.32 -24.11
CA PHE A 19 15.86 -32.98 -23.54
C PHE A 19 14.95 -32.58 -24.70
N TYR A 20 13.90 -33.36 -24.91
CA TYR A 20 12.90 -33.10 -25.96
C TYR A 20 11.69 -32.46 -25.28
N ASP A 21 11.30 -31.28 -25.75
CA ASP A 21 10.08 -30.57 -25.33
C ASP A 21 9.31 -30.17 -26.59
N VAL A 22 8.43 -31.05 -27.07
CA VAL A 22 7.56 -30.76 -28.21
C VAL A 22 6.16 -31.35 -27.96
N PRO A 23 5.12 -30.52 -27.84
CA PRO A 23 3.74 -31.00 -27.82
C PRO A 23 3.22 -31.18 -29.26
N GLY A 24 3.13 -32.44 -29.72
CA GLY A 24 2.33 -32.89 -30.86
C GLY A 24 2.99 -32.87 -32.26
N GLY A 25 3.21 -34.04 -32.85
CA GLY A 25 3.45 -34.24 -34.30
C GLY A 25 4.69 -35.09 -34.66
N ASP A 26 4.50 -36.11 -35.49
CA ASP A 26 5.38 -37.26 -35.76
C ASP A 26 6.57 -37.03 -36.74
N THR A 27 7.78 -37.47 -36.31
CA THR A 27 8.95 -38.03 -37.07
C THR A 27 9.72 -37.19 -38.13
N PRO A 28 10.94 -37.60 -38.57
CA PRO A 28 12.17 -37.82 -37.80
C PRO A 28 13.43 -37.10 -38.40
N ASP A 29 14.50 -37.10 -37.60
CA ASP A 29 15.93 -36.99 -37.96
C ASP A 29 16.43 -35.78 -38.78
N ASP A 30 16.78 -34.71 -38.07
CA ASP A 30 18.03 -33.99 -38.35
C ASP A 30 18.73 -33.70 -37.00
N PRO A 31 19.92 -34.25 -36.73
CA PRO A 31 20.68 -33.92 -35.54
C PRO A 31 21.09 -32.44 -35.58
N PRO A 32 20.86 -31.64 -34.52
CA PRO A 32 21.40 -30.29 -34.47
C PRO A 32 22.93 -30.34 -34.53
N GLU A 33 23.51 -29.59 -35.47
CA GLU A 33 24.94 -29.50 -35.69
C GLU A 33 25.67 -29.07 -34.39
N PRO A 34 26.78 -29.71 -34.00
CA PRO A 34 27.46 -29.40 -32.74
C PRO A 34 28.00 -27.96 -32.72
N PRO A 35 27.94 -27.25 -31.57
CA PRO A 35 28.60 -25.96 -31.45
C PRO A 35 30.12 -26.13 -31.59
N LYS A 36 30.75 -25.33 -32.45
CA LYS A 36 32.20 -25.33 -32.68
C LYS A 36 32.96 -25.05 -31.37
N PRO A 37 34.05 -25.78 -31.06
CA PRO A 37 34.83 -25.55 -29.85
C PRO A 37 35.52 -24.19 -29.90
N ARG A 38 35.33 -23.37 -28.86
CA ARG A 38 36.09 -22.12 -28.68
C ARG A 38 37.56 -22.44 -28.40
N ARG A 39 38.46 -21.85 -29.19
CA ARG A 39 39.92 -21.93 -29.03
C ARG A 39 40.34 -21.34 -27.67
N PRO A 40 41.38 -21.87 -26.99
CA PRO A 40 41.83 -21.31 -25.71
C PRO A 40 42.45 -19.94 -25.96
N ARG A 41 41.84 -18.88 -25.42
CA ARG A 41 42.41 -17.52 -25.43
C ARG A 41 43.45 -17.46 -24.31
N LYS A 42 44.70 -17.16 -24.68
CA LYS A 42 45.79 -16.81 -23.76
C LYS A 42 45.30 -15.73 -22.80
N GLN A 43 45.49 -15.97 -21.52
CA GLN A 43 45.16 -15.08 -20.41
C GLN A 43 46.09 -13.85 -20.46
N PRO A 44 45.56 -12.63 -20.56
CA PRO A 44 46.30 -11.43 -20.22
C PRO A 44 46.01 -11.06 -18.76
N THR A 45 47.10 -10.78 -18.08
CA THR A 45 47.25 -10.15 -16.77
C THR A 45 46.29 -8.99 -16.48
N ALA A 46 45.78 -8.99 -15.25
CA ALA A 46 45.26 -7.90 -14.44
C ALA A 46 45.15 -6.51 -15.10
N ALA A 47 43.90 -6.08 -15.30
CA ALA A 47 43.48 -4.70 -15.11
C ALA A 47 42.11 -4.76 -14.43
N ALA A 48 42.02 -4.15 -13.24
CA ALA A 48 40.78 -4.05 -12.48
C ALA A 48 39.81 -3.14 -13.23
N GLU A 49 38.75 -3.72 -13.78
CA GLU A 49 37.65 -2.97 -14.37
C GLU A 49 36.35 -3.41 -13.71
N ASN A 50 35.78 -2.45 -12.96
CA ASN A 50 34.54 -2.57 -12.20
C ASN A 50 33.41 -3.13 -13.07
N PRO A 51 32.66 -4.15 -12.61
CA PRO A 51 31.41 -4.50 -13.26
C PRO A 51 30.39 -3.35 -13.09
N PRO A 52 29.61 -3.03 -14.14
CA PRO A 52 28.61 -1.98 -14.07
C PRO A 52 27.52 -2.37 -13.08
N ALA A 53 27.21 -1.43 -12.20
CA ALA A 53 26.19 -1.54 -11.17
C ALA A 53 24.84 -2.00 -11.75
N PRO A 54 24.12 -2.92 -11.07
CA PRO A 54 22.73 -3.12 -11.38
C PRO A 54 21.98 -1.80 -11.15
N THR A 55 21.36 -1.34 -12.23
CA THR A 55 20.27 -0.36 -12.30
C THR A 55 19.69 0.02 -10.95
N ARG A 56 19.96 1.27 -10.56
CA ARG A 56 19.16 2.16 -9.70
C ARG A 56 18.01 1.45 -8.99
N ARG A 57 18.36 0.81 -7.87
CA ARG A 57 17.41 0.61 -6.78
C ARG A 57 17.05 2.03 -6.35
N GLU A 58 15.93 2.52 -6.84
CA GLU A 58 15.31 3.73 -6.30
C GLU A 58 15.30 3.54 -4.80
N ALA A 59 16.00 4.44 -4.10
CA ALA A 59 16.24 4.34 -2.69
C ALA A 59 14.88 4.17 -2.01
N ASP A 60 14.61 2.96 -1.53
CA ASP A 60 13.63 2.76 -0.47
C ASP A 60 14.03 3.76 0.62
N PRO A 61 13.16 4.71 1.01
CA PRO A 61 13.47 5.55 2.15
C PRO A 61 13.83 4.63 3.33
N PRO A 62 14.78 5.03 4.20
CA PRO A 62 15.26 4.17 5.27
C PRO A 62 14.05 3.65 6.03
N ALA A 63 13.88 2.32 6.03
CA ALA A 63 12.84 1.67 6.79
C ALA A 63 13.00 2.17 8.23
N ALA A 64 12.02 2.97 8.68
CA ALA A 64 11.90 3.31 10.09
C ALA A 64 11.99 1.99 10.88
N PRO A 65 12.61 1.99 12.08
CA PRO A 65 12.71 0.79 12.88
C PRO A 65 11.31 0.16 12.97
N LEU A 66 11.23 -1.14 12.64
CA LEU A 66 10.00 -1.95 12.57
C LEU A 66 9.20 -1.98 13.90
N THR A 67 9.71 -1.31 14.93
CA THR A 67 9.18 -1.20 16.28
C THR A 67 8.16 -0.08 16.47
N ASP A 68 8.00 0.84 15.52
CA ASP A 68 7.01 1.94 15.59
C ASP A 68 5.92 1.81 14.52
N ALA A 69 5.45 0.57 14.30
CA ALA A 69 4.33 0.32 13.42
C ALA A 69 3.03 0.69 14.13
N ASP A 70 2.26 1.62 13.55
CA ASP A 70 0.95 2.01 14.06
C ASP A 70 0.03 0.77 14.24
N PRO A 71 -0.46 0.49 15.47
CA PRO A 71 -1.31 -0.67 15.73
C PRO A 71 -2.60 -0.64 14.91
N GLN A 72 -3.12 0.55 14.58
CA GLN A 72 -4.31 0.70 13.75
C GLN A 72 -4.02 0.29 12.30
N ALA A 73 -2.87 0.67 11.76
CA ALA A 73 -2.44 0.24 10.43
C ALA A 73 -2.28 -1.29 10.33
N ILE A 74 -1.70 -1.93 11.36
CA ILE A 74 -1.60 -3.39 11.43
C ILE A 74 -2.98 -4.04 11.54
N ALA A 75 -3.92 -3.46 12.29
CA ALA A 75 -5.29 -3.96 12.38
C ALA A 75 -5.99 -3.94 11.01
N VAL A 76 -5.81 -2.89 10.21
CA VAL A 76 -6.34 -2.83 8.84
C VAL A 76 -5.73 -3.93 7.97
N LEU A 77 -4.39 -4.07 7.97
CA LEU A 77 -3.70 -5.07 7.16
C LEU A 77 -4.05 -6.51 7.54
N THR A 78 -4.31 -6.78 8.81
CA THR A 78 -4.75 -8.10 9.28
C THR A 78 -6.22 -8.38 8.95
N ALA A 79 -7.07 -7.33 8.94
CA ALA A 79 -8.46 -7.43 8.53
C ALA A 79 -8.62 -7.75 7.03
N LEU A 80 -7.68 -7.32 6.18
CA LEU A 80 -7.69 -7.62 4.73
C LEU A 80 -7.86 -9.10 4.43
N ARG A 81 -7.22 -9.98 5.23
CA ARG A 81 -7.31 -11.44 5.05
C ARG A 81 -8.74 -11.97 5.23
N ARG A 82 -9.57 -11.30 6.04
CA ARG A 82 -10.97 -11.68 6.24
C ARG A 82 -11.84 -11.28 5.06
N VAL A 83 -11.49 -10.19 4.38
CA VAL A 83 -12.22 -9.66 3.22
C VAL A 83 -11.81 -10.41 1.95
N ASP A 84 -10.51 -10.62 1.73
CA ASP A 84 -9.98 -11.44 0.66
C ASP A 84 -8.95 -12.44 1.21
N PRO A 85 -9.29 -13.75 1.30
CA PRO A 85 -8.37 -14.77 1.82
C PRO A 85 -7.14 -14.99 0.95
N ARG A 86 -7.09 -14.42 -0.26
CA ARG A 86 -5.92 -14.48 -1.14
C ARG A 86 -4.81 -13.51 -0.68
N LEU A 87 -5.16 -12.50 0.12
CA LEU A 87 -4.22 -11.50 0.67
C LEU A 87 -3.52 -12.03 1.93
N MET A 88 -2.70 -13.06 1.73
CA MET A 88 -1.88 -13.66 2.79
C MET A 88 -0.60 -12.85 3.00
N LEU A 89 -0.60 -12.00 4.02
CA LEU A 89 0.58 -11.23 4.45
C LEU A 89 1.29 -11.90 5.62
N SER A 90 2.62 -11.96 5.57
CA SER A 90 3.45 -12.26 6.75
C SER A 90 3.54 -11.04 7.67
N GLN A 91 3.90 -11.25 8.94
CA GLN A 91 4.09 -10.17 9.91
C GLN A 91 5.10 -9.11 9.42
N GLN A 92 6.20 -9.54 8.79
CA GLN A 92 7.21 -8.62 8.29
C GLN A 92 6.70 -7.79 7.10
N GLU A 93 5.84 -8.36 6.25
CA GLU A 93 5.20 -7.61 5.17
C GLU A 93 4.18 -6.60 5.71
N ALA A 94 3.38 -7.01 6.70
CA ALA A 94 2.45 -6.10 7.35
C ALA A 94 3.20 -4.93 8.01
N ALA A 95 4.29 -5.20 8.72
CA ALA A 95 5.14 -4.17 9.32
C ALA A 95 5.77 -3.22 8.28
N ARG A 96 6.13 -3.73 7.09
CA ARG A 96 6.65 -2.90 5.99
C ARG A 96 5.56 -2.02 5.34
N LEU A 97 4.33 -2.50 5.28
CA LEU A 97 3.19 -1.75 4.72
C LEU A 97 2.55 -0.77 5.71
N ALA A 98 2.72 -1.01 7.02
CA ALA A 98 2.09 -0.23 8.07
C ALA A 98 2.33 1.29 7.97
N PRO A 99 3.54 1.80 7.68
CA PRO A 99 3.75 3.24 7.57
C PRO A 99 2.94 3.89 6.43
N ALA A 100 2.81 3.21 5.29
CA ALA A 100 2.04 3.72 4.16
C ALA A 100 0.53 3.75 4.48
N VAL A 101 0.01 2.72 5.16
CA VAL A 101 -1.37 2.71 5.65
C VAL A 101 -1.59 3.79 6.71
N GLY A 102 -0.61 4.00 7.60
CA GLY A 102 -0.63 5.07 8.60
C GLY A 102 -0.73 6.46 7.97
N GLN A 103 -0.05 6.71 6.85
CA GLN A 103 -0.17 7.97 6.10
C GLN A 103 -1.59 8.18 5.55
N TRP A 104 -2.23 7.13 5.05
CA TRP A 104 -3.63 7.20 4.58
C TRP A 104 -4.60 7.48 5.72
N LEU A 105 -4.40 6.82 6.87
CA LEU A 105 -5.18 7.07 8.08
C LEU A 105 -5.00 8.52 8.56
N ALA A 106 -3.77 9.02 8.56
CA ALA A 106 -3.45 10.41 8.93
C ALA A 106 -4.05 11.44 7.97
N ALA A 107 -4.23 11.09 6.69
CA ALA A 107 -4.94 11.90 5.71
C ALA A 107 -6.47 11.84 5.85
N GLY A 108 -6.99 11.09 6.85
CA GLY A 108 -8.42 10.98 7.13
C GLY A 108 -9.14 9.90 6.33
N VAL A 109 -8.42 9.03 5.60
CA VAL A 109 -9.03 7.89 4.91
C VAL A 109 -9.37 6.82 5.94
N GLY A 110 -10.65 6.44 6.04
CA GLY A 110 -11.10 5.45 7.01
C GLY A 110 -10.63 4.03 6.70
N ALA A 111 -10.51 3.18 7.72
CA ALA A 111 -10.08 1.78 7.60
C ALA A 111 -10.86 0.95 6.57
N THR A 112 -12.18 1.15 6.49
CA THR A 112 -13.07 0.50 5.51
C THR A 112 -12.76 0.98 4.09
N GLN A 113 -12.60 2.29 3.91
CA GLN A 113 -12.28 2.88 2.61
C GLN A 113 -10.90 2.43 2.12
N ILE A 114 -9.89 2.36 3.01
CA ILE A 114 -8.59 1.79 2.69
C ILE A 114 -8.74 0.33 2.23
N THR A 115 -9.55 -0.46 2.95
CA THR A 115 -9.80 -1.86 2.60
C THR A 115 -10.45 -2.02 1.24
N ASP A 116 -11.47 -1.21 0.92
CA ASP A 116 -12.14 -1.25 -0.39
C ASP A 116 -11.17 -0.89 -1.52
N VAL A 117 -10.37 0.17 -1.34
CA VAL A 117 -9.38 0.58 -2.35
C VAL A 117 -8.32 -0.49 -2.57
N LEU A 118 -7.86 -1.16 -1.50
CA LEU A 118 -6.87 -2.22 -1.60
C LEU A 118 -7.43 -3.51 -2.21
N THR A 119 -8.73 -3.77 -2.10
CA THR A 119 -9.37 -5.00 -2.57
C THR A 119 -10.05 -4.87 -3.94
N THR A 120 -10.43 -3.66 -4.36
CA THR A 120 -11.18 -3.43 -5.60
C THR A 120 -10.34 -3.74 -6.85
N GLY A 121 -10.84 -4.59 -7.76
CA GLY A 121 -10.14 -4.88 -9.02
C GLY A 121 -8.82 -5.63 -8.85
N LEU A 122 -8.69 -6.42 -7.78
CA LEU A 122 -7.58 -7.36 -7.64
C LEU A 122 -7.68 -8.48 -8.68
N PRO A 123 -6.54 -9.02 -9.16
CA PRO A 123 -6.55 -10.13 -10.10
C PRO A 123 -7.13 -11.40 -9.45
N ASP A 124 -7.79 -12.23 -10.24
CA ASP A 124 -8.37 -13.50 -9.77
C ASP A 124 -7.32 -14.46 -9.18
N ARG A 125 -6.09 -14.40 -9.71
CA ARG A 125 -4.96 -15.18 -9.22
C ARG A 125 -3.71 -14.32 -9.13
N PHE A 126 -3.07 -14.37 -7.97
CA PHE A 126 -1.80 -13.71 -7.73
C PHE A 126 -0.64 -14.53 -8.31
N ARG A 127 0.00 -14.01 -9.36
CA ARG A 127 1.27 -14.56 -9.88
C ARG A 127 2.49 -14.02 -9.13
N ALA A 128 2.33 -12.87 -8.47
CA ALA A 128 3.34 -12.20 -7.68
C ALA A 128 2.89 -12.10 -6.21
N ARG A 129 3.83 -11.74 -5.34
CA ARG A 129 3.61 -11.64 -3.90
C ARG A 129 2.58 -10.52 -3.59
N PRO A 130 1.47 -10.80 -2.88
CA PRO A 130 0.39 -9.82 -2.66
C PRO A 130 0.86 -8.50 -2.03
N ALA A 131 1.84 -8.56 -1.12
CA ALA A 131 2.40 -7.38 -0.49
C ALA A 131 2.97 -6.35 -1.48
N GLY A 132 3.53 -6.80 -2.61
CA GLY A 132 4.04 -5.90 -3.64
C GLY A 132 2.93 -5.13 -4.37
N ILE A 133 1.80 -5.79 -4.61
CA ILE A 133 0.62 -5.16 -5.23
C ILE A 133 0.00 -4.15 -4.27
N LEU A 134 -0.09 -4.49 -2.99
CA LEU A 134 -0.58 -3.55 -1.98
C LEU A 134 0.35 -2.34 -1.82
N ALA A 135 1.67 -2.55 -1.79
CA ALA A 135 2.65 -1.46 -1.75
C ALA A 135 2.52 -0.53 -2.96
N PHE A 136 2.36 -1.10 -4.16
CA PHE A 136 2.14 -0.34 -5.39
C PHE A 136 0.85 0.47 -5.31
N ARG A 137 -0.27 -0.13 -4.89
CA ARG A 137 -1.55 0.57 -4.77
C ARG A 137 -1.52 1.70 -3.74
N LEU A 138 -0.90 1.49 -2.59
CA LEU A 138 -0.76 2.53 -1.57
C LEU A 138 0.07 3.72 -2.06
N ARG A 139 1.00 3.49 -2.99
CA ARG A 139 1.86 4.52 -3.59
C ARG A 139 1.19 5.25 -4.75
N GLU A 140 0.57 4.50 -5.65
CA GLU A 140 0.01 5.05 -6.90
C GLU A 140 -1.39 5.64 -6.72
N THR A 141 -2.15 5.15 -5.73
CA THR A 141 -3.49 5.72 -5.51
C THR A 141 -3.33 7.08 -4.83
N PRO A 142 -3.79 8.16 -5.45
CA PRO A 142 -3.67 9.48 -4.87
C PRO A 142 -4.47 9.53 -3.57
N LEU A 143 -3.80 9.90 -2.47
CA LEU A 143 -4.52 10.22 -1.25
C LEU A 143 -5.44 11.40 -1.55
N PRO A 144 -6.70 11.37 -1.07
CA PRO A 144 -7.53 12.57 -1.12
C PRO A 144 -6.74 13.69 -0.46
N ALA A 145 -6.67 14.85 -1.14
CA ALA A 145 -5.98 16.01 -0.60
C ALA A 145 -6.50 16.24 0.83
N PRO A 146 -5.60 16.45 1.80
CA PRO A 146 -6.04 16.65 3.18
C PRO A 146 -7.08 17.77 3.17
N PRO A 147 -8.26 17.56 3.80
CA PRO A 147 -9.23 18.64 3.89
C PRO A 147 -8.49 19.84 4.49
N PRO A 148 -8.70 21.07 3.95
CA PRO A 148 -8.11 22.25 4.55
C PRO A 148 -8.42 22.20 6.04
N LEU A 149 -7.40 22.41 6.88
CA LEU A 149 -7.55 22.43 8.33
C LEU A 149 -8.70 23.35 8.64
N THR A 150 -9.87 22.76 8.87
CA THR A 150 -11.09 23.53 9.07
C THR A 150 -10.88 24.06 10.46
N GLN A 151 -10.50 25.33 10.54
CA GLN A 151 -10.42 26.03 11.81
C GLN A 151 -11.70 25.70 12.55
N PRO A 152 -11.65 25.30 13.84
CA PRO A 152 -12.83 24.90 14.56
C PRO A 152 -13.89 25.96 14.33
N VAL A 153 -14.93 25.60 13.56
CA VAL A 153 -16.07 26.50 13.38
C VAL A 153 -16.65 26.56 14.78
N GLU A 154 -16.36 27.65 15.47
CA GLU A 154 -16.80 27.91 16.82
C GLU A 154 -18.31 27.72 16.79
N ARG A 155 -18.78 26.58 17.30
CA ARG A 155 -20.22 26.29 17.36
C ARG A 155 -20.83 27.51 18.04
N PRO A 156 -21.86 28.15 17.46
CA PRO A 156 -22.47 29.31 18.08
C PRO A 156 -22.80 28.92 19.51
N ALA A 157 -22.18 29.62 20.47
CA ALA A 157 -22.25 29.26 21.87
C ALA A 157 -23.72 29.23 22.27
N VAL A 158 -24.25 28.04 22.53
CA VAL A 158 -25.64 27.87 22.94
C VAL A 158 -25.75 28.50 24.33
N LEU A 159 -26.45 29.63 24.43
CA LEU A 159 -26.65 30.32 25.70
C LEU A 159 -27.33 29.37 26.70
N PRO A 160 -26.88 29.36 27.97
CA PRO A 160 -27.45 28.50 28.99
C PRO A 160 -28.92 28.85 29.24
N LEU A 161 -29.70 27.83 29.61
CA LEU A 161 -31.09 28.00 30.04
C LEU A 161 -31.08 28.48 31.50
N ARG A 162 -31.79 29.57 31.81
CA ARG A 162 -31.90 30.18 33.13
C ARG A 162 -33.37 30.50 33.42
N ASN A 163 -33.75 30.51 34.70
CA ASN A 163 -35.10 30.90 35.11
C ASN A 163 -35.20 32.41 35.33
N CYS A 164 -36.37 32.99 35.03
CA CYS A 164 -36.67 34.40 35.21
C CYS A 164 -36.91 34.78 36.67
N ASP A 165 -36.25 35.83 37.16
CA ASP A 165 -36.42 36.33 38.54
C ASP A 165 -37.82 36.92 38.83
N GLY A 166 -38.67 37.09 37.83
CA GLY A 166 -40.02 37.66 37.98
C GLY A 166 -41.17 36.66 37.81
N CYS A 167 -40.99 35.64 36.97
CA CYS A 167 -42.07 34.69 36.62
C CYS A 167 -41.62 33.23 36.56
N ASP A 168 -40.37 32.93 36.96
CA ASP A 168 -39.73 31.61 36.96
C ASP A 168 -39.72 30.87 35.59
N ARG A 169 -40.06 31.57 34.51
CA ARG A 169 -40.03 31.02 33.14
C ARG A 169 -38.59 30.79 32.69
N ALA A 170 -38.30 29.59 32.20
CA ALA A 170 -37.00 29.26 31.61
C ALA A 170 -36.77 29.98 30.26
N PHE A 171 -35.62 30.64 30.12
CA PHE A 171 -35.21 31.36 28.92
C PHE A 171 -33.69 31.25 28.69
N ARG A 172 -33.22 31.50 27.47
CA ARG A 172 -31.79 31.43 27.13
C ARG A 172 -31.14 32.81 27.27
N SER A 173 -30.13 32.94 28.14
CA SER A 173 -29.37 34.19 28.30
C SER A 173 -27.95 33.97 28.83
N ALA A 174 -27.02 34.86 28.44
CA ALA A 174 -25.66 34.86 28.98
C ALA A 174 -25.65 35.24 30.48
N THR A 175 -26.41 36.28 30.83
CA THR A 175 -26.51 36.82 32.18
C THR A 175 -27.82 36.44 32.87
N PRO A 176 -27.84 36.26 34.21
CA PRO A 176 -29.08 36.16 34.99
C PRO A 176 -29.95 37.41 34.81
N GLY A 177 -31.28 37.24 34.91
CA GLY A 177 -32.20 38.36 34.87
C GLY A 177 -33.62 38.00 34.48
N ARG A 178 -34.34 39.01 33.98
CA ARG A 178 -35.75 38.90 33.61
C ARG A 178 -35.93 38.54 32.13
N CYS A 179 -36.92 37.68 31.86
CA CYS A 179 -37.36 37.35 30.50
C CYS A 179 -37.94 38.58 29.79
N ARG A 180 -38.11 38.49 28.46
CA ARG A 180 -38.61 39.60 27.63
C ARG A 180 -39.91 40.20 28.15
N ASP A 181 -40.82 39.36 28.65
CA ASP A 181 -42.13 39.77 29.16
C ASP A 181 -42.06 40.47 30.53
N CYS A 182 -41.01 40.22 31.31
CA CYS A 182 -40.80 40.79 32.63
C CYS A 182 -39.80 41.96 32.64
N ARG A 183 -39.22 42.31 31.49
CA ARG A 183 -38.37 43.50 31.38
C ARG A 183 -39.29 44.73 31.36
N PRO A 184 -39.15 45.67 32.31
CA PRO A 184 -39.83 46.96 32.22
C PRO A 184 -39.26 47.66 30.98
N GLU A 185 -40.11 47.94 30.00
CA GLU A 185 -39.65 48.32 28.67
C GLU A 185 -38.76 49.57 28.68
N ASP A 186 -37.59 49.44 28.06
CA ASP A 186 -36.97 50.53 27.31
C ASP A 186 -37.89 50.83 26.13
N ARG A 187 -38.90 51.66 26.37
CA ARG A 187 -39.86 52.19 25.38
C ARG A 187 -39.16 53.10 24.39
N LEU A 188 -38.27 52.57 23.56
CA LEU A 188 -37.83 53.27 22.36
C LEU A 188 -37.60 52.27 21.21
N GLY A 189 -38.57 52.24 20.30
CA GLY A 189 -38.32 51.88 18.89
C GLY A 189 -39.28 50.87 18.29
N ALA A 190 -40.46 51.34 17.82
CA ALA A 190 -40.96 51.13 16.45
C ALA A 190 -42.43 51.58 16.34
N ALA A 191 -42.63 52.88 16.15
CA ALA A 191 -43.68 53.36 15.25
C ALA A 191 -43.00 53.54 13.87
N GLY A 192 -43.60 52.96 12.83
CA GLY A 192 -43.12 53.00 11.45
C GLY A 192 -43.48 51.74 10.69
#